data_AF-A0A7V3QHN3-F1
#
_entry.id   AF-A0A7V3QHN3-F1
#
_cell.length_a   1.000
_cell.length_b   1.000
_cell.length_c   1.000
_cell.angle_alpha   90.00
_cell.angle_beta   90.00
_cell.angle_gamma   90.00
#
_symmetry.space_group_name_H-M   'P 1'
#
loop_
_entity.id
_entity.type
_entity.pdbx_description
1 polymer ?
#
loop_
_entity_poly.entity_id
_entity_poly.type
_entity_poly.pdbx_seq_one_letter_code
_entity_poly.pdbx_strand_id
1 'polypeptide(L)'
;MPVVGQQFGYGFDDIGNRKVARRGGDENGWNLRQSLYAANLLNQYSQRTVPGFVDIIGVALATNPVYVNGQMASRKGEYFRRELSFNNMSAPVWEQVTVSATGETLVTGNVFVPRTPEPFTYDLS
;
A
#
# COMPACT_ATOMS: atom_id res chain seq x y z
N MET A 1 4.56 -1.26 20.96
CA MET A 1 3.87 -0.50 19.89
C MET A 1 3.98 -1.27 18.57
N PRO A 2 2.90 -1.40 17.78
CA PRO A 2 2.93 -2.08 16.48
C PRO A 2 3.89 -1.40 15.48
N VAL A 3 4.24 -2.08 14.38
CA VAL A 3 5.00 -1.46 13.27
C VAL A 3 3.99 -0.83 12.32
N VAL A 4 4.07 0.48 12.20
CA VAL A 4 3.24 1.31 11.31
C VAL A 4 3.29 0.71 9.91
N GLY A 5 2.15 0.35 9.31
CA GLY A 5 2.05 -0.06 7.91
C GLY A 5 2.04 -1.56 7.69
N GLN A 6 2.22 -2.32 8.78
CA GLN A 6 2.22 -3.78 8.76
C GLN A 6 0.99 -4.36 9.47
N GLN A 7 -0.08 -3.58 9.60
CA GLN A 7 -1.35 -4.06 10.10
C GLN A 7 -2.20 -4.60 8.94
N PHE A 8 -2.86 -5.74 9.15
CA PHE A 8 -3.65 -6.42 8.13
C PHE A 8 -5.02 -6.85 8.69
N GLY A 9 -6.04 -6.87 7.85
CA GLY A 9 -7.37 -7.38 8.19
C GLY A 9 -8.10 -7.92 6.98
N TYR A 10 -8.90 -8.97 7.19
CA TYR A 10 -9.65 -9.63 6.11
C TYR A 10 -11.10 -9.86 6.55
N GLY A 11 -12.04 -9.68 5.63
CA GLY A 11 -13.46 -9.98 5.83
C GLY A 11 -13.96 -10.90 4.73
N PHE A 12 -14.79 -11.86 5.10
CA PHE A 12 -15.28 -12.92 4.22
C PHE A 12 -16.81 -12.95 4.19
N ASP A 13 -17.40 -13.53 3.14
CA ASP A 13 -18.81 -13.90 3.10
C ASP A 13 -19.06 -15.28 3.74
N ASP A 14 -20.34 -15.68 3.79
CA ASP A 14 -20.79 -16.89 4.47
C ASP A 14 -20.25 -18.19 3.83
N ILE A 15 -19.74 -18.11 2.60
CA ILE A 15 -19.14 -19.24 1.87
C ILE A 15 -17.62 -19.11 1.74
N GLY A 16 -17.01 -18.12 2.40
CA GLY A 16 -15.56 -17.98 2.54
C GLY A 16 -14.87 -17.15 1.45
N ASN A 17 -15.59 -16.50 0.55
CA ASN A 17 -14.96 -15.54 -0.36
C ASN A 17 -14.57 -14.29 0.41
N ARG A 18 -13.36 -13.80 0.16
CA ARG A 18 -12.87 -12.53 0.71
C ARG A 18 -13.66 -11.39 0.07
N LYS A 19 -14.43 -10.64 0.89
CA LYS A 19 -15.11 -9.40 0.49
C LYS A 19 -14.24 -8.16 0.74
N VAL A 20 -13.39 -8.22 1.75
CA VAL A 20 -12.63 -7.07 2.23
C VAL A 20 -11.20 -7.47 2.54
N ALA A 21 -10.23 -6.68 2.08
CA ALA A 21 -8.86 -6.70 2.57
C ALA A 21 -8.49 -5.30 3.08
N ARG A 22 -7.82 -5.22 4.21
CA ARG A 22 -7.35 -4.00 4.84
C ARG A 22 -5.86 -4.14 5.10
N ARG A 23 -5.06 -3.14 4.76
CA ARG A 23 -3.62 -3.12 5.04
C ARG A 23 -3.12 -1.71 5.36
N GLY A 24 -1.88 -1.60 5.81
CA GLY A 24 -1.28 -0.31 6.15
C GLY A 24 -1.67 0.08 7.57
N GLY A 25 -2.12 1.32 7.76
CA GLY A 25 -2.61 1.83 9.04
C GLY A 25 -1.54 2.58 9.84
N ASP A 26 -1.95 3.46 10.75
CA ASP A 26 -1.05 4.39 11.45
C ASP A 26 -0.31 3.76 12.64
N GLU A 27 0.40 4.58 13.42
CA GLU A 27 1.15 4.19 14.62
C GLU A 27 0.30 3.49 15.68
N ASN A 28 -1.01 3.73 15.67
CA ASN A 28 -1.97 3.11 16.57
C ASN A 28 -2.63 1.87 15.94
N GLY A 29 -2.38 1.58 14.67
CA GLY A 29 -3.06 0.52 13.90
C GLY A 29 -4.43 0.91 13.35
N TRP A 30 -4.74 2.21 13.30
CA TRP A 30 -6.00 2.74 12.78
C TRP A 30 -5.82 3.12 11.31
N ASN A 31 -6.87 3.60 10.65
CA ASN A 31 -6.79 4.14 9.28
C ASN A 31 -6.27 3.16 8.21
N LEU A 32 -6.58 1.87 8.37
CA LEU A 32 -6.27 0.85 7.37
C LEU A 32 -6.88 1.20 6.01
N ARG A 33 -6.13 0.95 4.95
CA ARG A 33 -6.56 1.17 3.58
C ARG A 33 -7.32 -0.07 3.09
N GLN A 34 -8.56 0.15 2.65
CA GLN A 34 -9.51 -0.92 2.38
C GLN A 34 -9.67 -1.20 0.88
N SER A 35 -9.42 -2.45 0.48
CA SER A 35 -9.82 -3.02 -0.81
C SER A 35 -11.10 -3.84 -0.65
N LEU A 36 -12.05 -3.62 -1.54
CA LEU A 36 -13.28 -4.40 -1.67
C LEU A 36 -13.15 -5.34 -2.86
N TYR A 37 -13.69 -6.55 -2.75
CA TYR A 37 -13.73 -7.55 -3.80
C TYR A 37 -15.18 -7.82 -4.18
N ALA A 38 -15.45 -7.91 -5.48
CA ALA A 38 -16.75 -8.31 -6.01
C ALA A 38 -16.62 -9.67 -6.70
N ALA A 39 -17.55 -10.59 -6.41
CA ALA A 39 -17.65 -11.88 -7.08
C ALA A 39 -18.85 -11.88 -8.04
N ASN A 40 -18.76 -12.63 -9.14
CA ASN A 40 -19.87 -12.90 -10.05
C ASN A 40 -20.74 -14.06 -9.54
N LEU A 41 -21.81 -14.39 -10.29
CA LEU A 41 -22.73 -15.49 -9.94
C LEU A 41 -22.10 -16.88 -10.01
N LEU A 42 -20.93 -17.02 -10.63
CA LEU A 42 -20.15 -18.27 -10.70
C LEU A 42 -19.10 -18.36 -9.60
N ASN A 43 -19.16 -17.45 -8.62
CA ASN A 43 -18.20 -17.38 -7.52
C ASN A 43 -16.75 -17.08 -7.96
N GLN A 44 -16.59 -16.22 -8.96
CA GLN A 44 -15.29 -15.74 -9.44
C GLN A 44 -15.16 -14.23 -9.17
N TYR A 45 -14.01 -13.75 -8.71
CA TYR A 45 -13.82 -12.31 -8.47
C TYR A 45 -13.84 -11.50 -9.77
N SER A 46 -14.82 -10.65 -10.00
CA SER A 46 -14.86 -9.83 -11.22
C SER A 46 -13.94 -8.61 -11.14
N GLN A 47 -13.71 -8.08 -9.94
CA GLN A 47 -12.90 -6.89 -9.72
C GLN A 47 -12.49 -6.72 -8.26
N ARG A 48 -11.53 -5.83 -8.01
CA ARG A 48 -11.26 -5.25 -6.68
C ARG A 48 -11.11 -3.73 -6.72
N THR A 49 -11.36 -3.06 -5.59
CA THR A 49 -10.91 -1.67 -5.41
C THR A 49 -9.44 -1.62 -4.99
N VAL A 50 -8.71 -0.64 -5.52
CA VAL A 50 -7.29 -0.42 -5.24
C VAL A 50 -7.12 0.95 -4.59
N PRO A 51 -6.89 1.02 -3.27
CA PRO A 51 -6.61 2.30 -2.62
C PRO A 51 -5.36 2.95 -3.22
N GLY A 52 -5.44 4.24 -3.52
CA GLY A 52 -4.35 5.02 -4.10
C GLY A 52 -3.28 5.38 -3.07
N PHE A 53 -2.53 4.40 -2.57
CA PHE A 53 -1.42 4.64 -1.66
C PHE A 53 -0.32 3.57 -1.80
N VAL A 54 0.89 3.93 -1.40
CA VAL A 54 2.01 2.99 -1.26
C VAL A 54 2.79 3.33 0.01
N ASP A 55 3.15 2.30 0.76
CA ASP A 55 4.06 2.42 1.88
C ASP A 55 5.50 2.21 1.43
N ILE A 56 6.32 3.23 1.61
CA ILE A 56 7.76 3.18 1.41
C ILE A 56 8.40 2.86 2.76
N ILE A 57 8.94 1.66 2.85
CA ILE A 57 9.50 1.11 4.08
C ILE A 57 10.93 0.66 3.84
N GLY A 58 11.76 0.73 4.87
CA GLY A 58 13.13 0.30 4.79
C GLY A 58 13.88 0.46 6.11
N VAL A 59 15.19 0.31 6.02
CA VAL A 59 16.12 0.45 7.13
C VAL A 59 17.14 1.52 6.76
N ALA A 60 17.44 2.41 7.70
CA ALA A 60 18.44 3.47 7.57
C ALA A 60 19.04 3.77 8.96
N LEU A 61 20.26 4.30 9.02
CA LEU A 61 20.98 4.52 10.28
C LEU A 61 20.13 5.33 11.26
N ALA A 62 19.96 4.81 12.49
CA ALA A 62 19.00 5.32 13.48
C ALA A 62 19.11 6.84 13.76
N THR A 63 20.32 7.40 13.61
CA THR A 63 20.65 8.78 13.97
C THR A 63 20.17 9.83 12.99
N ASN A 64 19.89 9.47 11.73
CA ASN A 64 19.64 10.45 10.67
C ASN A 64 18.16 10.46 10.26
N PRO A 65 17.58 11.65 9.99
CA PRO A 65 16.25 11.74 9.42
C PRO A 65 16.23 11.16 8.00
N VAL A 66 15.19 10.38 7.70
CA VAL A 66 14.95 9.81 6.37
C VAL A 66 13.83 10.59 5.70
N TYR A 67 13.99 10.90 4.42
CA TYR A 67 13.00 11.56 3.59
C TYR A 67 12.63 10.66 2.41
N VAL A 68 11.34 10.63 2.09
CA VAL A 68 10.77 9.96 0.92
C VAL A 68 10.07 11.03 0.09
N ASN A 69 10.51 11.24 -1.15
CA ASN A 69 10.07 12.34 -2.02
C ASN A 69 10.10 13.71 -1.30
N GLY A 70 11.15 13.96 -0.53
CA GLY A 70 11.34 15.19 0.25
C GLY A 70 10.49 15.28 1.53
N GLN A 71 9.68 14.27 1.85
CA GLN A 71 8.84 14.26 3.03
C GLN A 71 9.42 13.35 4.13
N MET A 72 9.48 13.83 5.37
CA MET A 72 10.10 13.12 6.50
C MET A 72 9.38 11.81 6.86
N ALA A 73 10.07 10.68 6.90
CA ALA A 73 9.49 9.39 7.28
C ALA A 73 9.33 9.24 8.81
N SER A 74 8.29 8.51 9.23
CA SER A 74 8.17 8.03 10.62
C SER A 74 9.25 6.99 10.91
N ARG A 75 9.69 6.89 12.17
CA ARG A 75 10.86 6.09 12.56
C ARG A 75 10.55 5.19 13.76
N LYS A 76 11.17 4.01 13.77
CA LYS A 76 11.18 3.09 14.91
C LYS A 76 12.51 2.34 14.95
N GLY A 77 13.48 2.88 15.70
CA GLY A 77 14.87 2.45 15.60
C GLY A 77 15.42 2.76 14.20
N GLU A 78 16.04 1.77 13.57
CA GLU A 78 16.56 1.89 12.21
C GLU A 78 15.46 1.79 11.13
N TYR A 79 14.28 1.29 11.50
CA TYR A 79 13.15 1.19 10.58
C TYR A 79 12.56 2.57 10.29
N PHE A 80 12.26 2.82 9.01
CA PHE A 80 11.49 3.98 8.58
C PHE A 80 10.27 3.56 7.76
N ARG A 81 9.23 4.40 7.80
CA ARG A 81 8.07 4.31 6.92
C ARG A 81 7.62 5.70 6.47
N ARG A 82 7.23 5.81 5.20
CA ARG A 82 6.39 6.90 4.71
C ARG A 82 5.29 6.36 3.80
N GLU A 83 4.05 6.76 4.07
CA GLU A 83 2.93 6.55 3.14
C GLU A 83 2.91 7.67 2.10
N LEU A 84 2.82 7.29 0.82
CA LEU A 84 2.55 8.20 -0.31
C LEU A 84 1.14 7.96 -0.81
N SER A 85 0.41 9.04 -1.11
CA SER A 85 -0.97 8.99 -1.61
C SER A 85 -1.04 9.39 -3.07
N PHE A 86 -1.89 8.71 -3.84
CA PHE A 86 -2.02 8.83 -5.28
C PHE A 86 -3.49 8.90 -5.69
N ASN A 87 -3.80 9.66 -6.74
CA ASN A 87 -5.11 9.58 -7.39
C ASN A 87 -5.04 8.59 -8.56
N ASN A 88 -5.60 7.40 -8.37
CA ASN A 88 -5.66 6.31 -9.36
C ASN A 88 -7.08 6.06 -9.90
N MET A 89 -7.99 7.05 -9.82
CA MET A 89 -9.38 6.86 -10.26
C MET A 89 -9.52 6.78 -11.79
N SER A 90 -8.78 7.61 -12.52
CA SER A 90 -8.91 7.71 -13.98
C SER A 90 -7.93 6.82 -14.74
N ALA A 91 -6.76 6.55 -14.18
CA ALA A 91 -5.69 5.79 -14.83
C ALA A 91 -4.79 5.15 -13.76
N PRO A 92 -4.00 4.13 -14.12
CA PRO A 92 -2.93 3.67 -13.25
C PRO A 92 -1.88 4.77 -13.07
N VAL A 93 -1.20 4.76 -11.94
CA VAL A 93 -0.13 5.70 -11.59
C VAL A 93 1.20 4.96 -11.59
N TRP A 94 2.19 5.53 -12.27
CA TRP A 94 3.59 5.10 -12.23
C TRP A 94 4.41 6.25 -11.68
N GLU A 95 4.81 6.16 -10.41
CA GLU A 95 5.48 7.25 -9.71
C GLU A 95 6.94 6.90 -9.44
N GLN A 96 7.85 7.85 -9.64
CA GLN A 96 9.22 7.73 -9.14
C GLN A 96 9.30 8.08 -7.65
N VAL A 97 9.97 7.24 -6.89
CA VAL A 97 10.21 7.43 -5.47
C VAL A 97 11.69 7.57 -5.22
N THR A 98 12.06 8.60 -4.48
CA THR A 98 13.42 8.85 -4.02
C THR A 98 13.47 8.84 -2.50
N VAL A 99 14.39 8.06 -1.94
CA VAL A 99 14.67 7.96 -0.50
C VAL A 99 16.04 8.56 -0.23
N SER A 100 16.11 9.49 0.72
CA SER A 100 17.34 10.14 1.14
C SER A 100 17.50 10.13 2.65
N ALA A 101 18.74 9.99 3.12
CA ALA A 101 19.14 10.21 4.49
C ALA A 101 20.56 10.80 4.51
N THR A 102 20.84 11.67 5.47
CA THR A 102 22.17 12.30 5.57
C THR A 102 23.24 11.24 5.75
N GLY A 103 24.34 11.31 4.97
CA GLY A 103 25.44 10.36 5.06
C GLY A 103 25.14 8.95 4.49
N GLU A 104 23.98 8.76 3.85
CA GLU A 104 23.61 7.52 3.17
C GLU A 104 23.42 7.76 1.67
N THR A 105 23.52 6.69 0.88
CA THR A 105 23.32 6.76 -0.57
C THR A 105 21.86 7.07 -0.89
N LEU A 106 21.64 8.00 -1.81
CA LEU A 106 20.32 8.27 -2.38
C LEU A 106 19.82 7.04 -3.14
N VAL A 107 18.60 6.57 -2.84
CA VAL A 107 17.98 5.44 -3.55
C VAL A 107 16.78 5.94 -4.33
N THR A 108 16.71 5.59 -5.62
CA THR A 108 15.58 5.91 -6.49
C THR A 108 15.00 4.64 -7.08
N GLY A 109 13.68 4.57 -7.13
CA GLY A 109 12.92 3.48 -7.75
C GLY A 109 11.56 3.97 -8.24
N ASN A 110 10.72 3.05 -8.66
CA ASN A 110 9.37 3.37 -9.12
C ASN A 110 8.34 2.48 -8.42
N VAL A 111 7.16 3.03 -8.21
CA VAL A 111 6.01 2.31 -7.67
C VAL A 111 4.85 2.39 -8.66
N PHE A 112 4.14 1.27 -8.81
CA PHE A 112 2.94 1.17 -9.62
C PHE A 112 1.70 1.07 -8.74
N VAL A 113 0.71 1.90 -9.05
CA VAL A 113 -0.62 1.83 -8.42
C VAL A 113 -1.65 1.62 -9.54
N PRO A 114 -2.27 0.43 -9.64
CA PRO A 114 -3.30 0.16 -10.64
C PRO A 114 -4.46 1.15 -10.56
N ARG A 115 -5.18 1.35 -11.66
CA ARG A 115 -6.45 2.09 -11.64
C ARG A 115 -7.45 1.38 -10.71
N THR A 116 -8.25 2.14 -9.97
CA THR A 116 -9.36 1.60 -9.18
C THR A 116 -10.72 1.87 -9.86
N PRO A 117 -11.64 0.89 -9.93
CA PRO A 117 -11.43 -0.53 -9.65
C PRO A 117 -10.53 -1.20 -10.70
N GLU A 118 -9.86 -2.27 -10.27
CA GLU A 118 -9.07 -3.15 -11.14
C GLU A 118 -9.94 -4.34 -11.56
N PRO A 119 -10.31 -4.45 -12.85
CA PRO A 119 -11.09 -5.58 -13.35
C PRO A 119 -10.20 -6.83 -13.51
N PHE A 120 -10.78 -8.00 -13.28
CA PHE A 120 -10.15 -9.28 -13.55
C PHE A 120 -10.81 -9.95 -14.75
N THR A 121 -9.99 -10.37 -15.71
CA THR A 121 -10.46 -11.14 -16.87
C THR A 121 -10.19 -12.62 -16.66
N TYR A 122 -11.14 -13.44 -17.07
CA TYR A 122 -11.05 -14.89 -17.07
C TYR A 122 -10.98 -15.36 -18.50
N ASP A 123 -10.05 -16.27 -18.79
CA ASP A 123 -10.11 -17.02 -20.04
C ASP A 123 -11.22 -18.07 -19.90
N LEU A 124 -12.18 -18.06 -20.82
CA LEU A 124 -13.24 -19.04 -20.90
C LEU A 124 -12.88 -19.95 -22.09
N SER A 125 -12.28 -21.09 -21.78
CA SER A 125 -11.97 -22.14 -22.76
C SER A 125 -13.22 -22.79 -23.34
#